data_AF-A0ABD4Q630-F1
#
_entry.id   AF-A0ABD4Q630-F1
#
_cell.length_a   1.000
_cell.length_b   1.000
_cell.length_c   1.000
_cell.angle_alpha   90.00
_cell.angle_beta   90.00
_cell.angle_gamma   90.00
#
_symmetry.space_group_name_H-M   'P 1'
#
loop_
_entity.id
_entity.type
_entity.pdbx_description
1 polymer ?
#
loop_
_entity_poly.entity_id
_entity_poly.type
_entity_poly.pdbx_seq_one_letter_code
_entity_poly.pdbx_strand_id
1 'polypeptide(L)'
;LPHDAVGAVLLEVADVSNELDLIAPAGVRITWLHRGVQSPDAGQDLEGRAPLVAAVRGMPWPDGYVQVFVHGEAETVMKHLQPYLRQERGV
;
A
#
# COMPACT_ATOMS: atom_id res chain seq x y z
N LEU A 1 -15.94 -3.73 7.02
CA LEU A 1 -15.27 -5.05 6.95
C LEU A 1 -15.78 -5.92 8.10
N PRO A 2 -15.78 -7.25 7.97
CA PRO A 2 -15.98 -8.15 9.11
C PRO A 2 -14.99 -7.85 10.26
N HIS A 3 -15.38 -8.18 11.50
CA HIS A 3 -14.58 -7.87 12.70
C HIS A 3 -13.31 -8.72 12.82
N ASP A 4 -13.31 -9.88 12.18
CA ASP A 4 -12.25 -10.86 12.09
C ASP A 4 -11.39 -10.70 10.82
N ALA A 5 -11.60 -9.63 10.05
CA ALA A 5 -10.81 -9.37 8.86
C ALA A 5 -9.33 -9.17 9.23
N VAL A 6 -8.46 -9.80 8.44
CA VAL A 6 -7.00 -9.68 8.53
C VAL A 6 -6.48 -9.06 7.24
N GLY A 7 -5.58 -8.08 7.34
CA GLY A 7 -5.03 -7.45 6.16
C GLY A 7 -4.10 -6.27 6.43
N ALA A 8 -3.69 -5.61 5.35
CA ALA A 8 -2.89 -4.40 5.39
C ALA A 8 -3.56 -3.30 4.57
N VAL A 9 -3.48 -2.07 5.06
CA VAL A 9 -3.94 -0.86 4.38
C VAL A 9 -2.76 0.10 4.30
N LEU A 10 -2.39 0.50 3.09
CA LEU A 10 -1.30 1.44 2.83
C LEU A 10 -1.90 2.74 2.30
N LEU A 11 -1.72 3.85 3.01
CA LEU A 11 -2.32 5.14 2.67
C LEU A 11 -1.23 6.19 2.47
N GLU A 12 -1.16 6.74 1.26
CA GLU A 12 -0.21 7.82 0.95
C GLU A 12 -0.85 9.20 1.15
N VAL A 13 -0.21 10.03 1.97
CA VAL A 13 -0.62 11.40 2.29
C VAL A 13 0.55 12.38 2.16
N ALA A 14 0.29 13.69 2.21
CA ALA A 14 1.37 14.67 2.09
C ALA A 14 2.31 14.60 3.30
N ASP A 15 1.73 14.60 4.49
CA ASP A 15 2.42 14.59 5.78
C ASP A 15 1.47 14.13 6.90
N VAL A 16 1.99 14.13 8.14
CA VAL A 16 1.27 13.70 9.35
C VAL A 16 -0.03 14.48 9.62
N SER A 17 -0.17 15.73 9.14
CA SER A 17 -1.39 16.51 9.34
C SER A 17 -2.57 16.01 8.51
N ASN A 18 -2.30 15.15 7.53
CA ASN A 18 -3.31 14.50 6.71
C ASN A 18 -3.65 13.09 7.17
N GLU A 19 -3.05 12.60 8.24
CA GLU A 19 -3.47 11.34 8.85
C GLU A 19 -4.84 11.51 9.52
N LEU A 20 -5.70 10.51 9.34
CA LEU A 20 -7.01 10.47 9.94
C LEU A 20 -7.07 9.36 10.99
N ASP A 21 -7.85 9.57 12.04
CA ASP A 21 -8.17 8.49 12.95
C ASP A 21 -9.16 7.53 12.28
N LEU A 22 -8.66 6.36 11.89
CA LEU A 22 -9.41 5.36 11.13
C LEU A 22 -9.71 4.16 12.03
N ILE A 23 -10.99 3.79 12.06
CA ILE A 23 -11.44 2.59 12.76
C ILE A 23 -11.25 1.40 11.81
N ALA A 24 -10.46 0.43 12.24
CA ALA A 24 -10.23 -0.82 11.51
C ALA A 24 -10.41 -2.04 12.41
N PRO A 25 -10.72 -3.22 11.84
CA PRO A 25 -10.67 -4.49 12.57
C PRO A 25 -9.29 -4.73 13.19
N ALA A 26 -9.22 -5.44 14.32
CA ALA A 26 -7.97 -5.66 15.05
C ALA A 26 -6.90 -6.41 14.24
N GLY A 27 -7.32 -7.23 13.25
CA GLY A 27 -6.42 -7.93 12.33
C GLY A 27 -5.91 -7.09 11.16
N VAL A 28 -6.35 -5.83 11.02
CA VAL A 28 -5.97 -4.95 9.92
C VAL A 28 -4.92 -3.94 10.39
N ARG A 29 -3.76 -3.95 9.73
CA ARG A 29 -2.71 -2.95 9.97
C ARG A 29 -2.82 -1.80 8.98
N ILE A 30 -2.99 -0.57 9.49
CA ILE A 30 -2.92 0.65 8.68
C ILE A 30 -1.51 1.22 8.77
N THR A 31 -0.92 1.52 7.61
CA THR A 31 0.38 2.19 7.49
C THR A 31 0.21 3.47 6.68
N TRP A 32 0.59 4.60 7.27
CA TRP A 32 0.65 5.89 6.61
C TRP A 32 1.99 6.09 5.92
N LEU A 33 1.96 6.56 4.69
CA LEU A 33 3.13 6.85 3.86
C LEU A 33 3.11 8.34 3.55
N HIS A 34 4.19 9.06 3.86
CA HIS A 34 4.25 10.50 3.62
C HIS A 34 5.04 10.80 2.36
N ARG A 35 4.52 11.70 1.52
CA ARG A 35 5.19 12.14 0.30
C ARG A 35 6.49 12.88 0.64
N GLY A 36 7.58 12.50 -0.02
CA GLY A 36 8.88 13.16 0.13
C GLY A 36 9.72 12.65 1.32
N VAL A 37 9.24 11.67 2.09
CA VAL A 37 10.05 10.93 3.07
C VAL A 37 10.47 9.59 2.45
N GLN A 38 11.77 9.31 2.39
CA GLN A 38 12.25 7.97 2.03
C GLN A 38 11.75 7.00 3.10
N SER A 39 10.95 6.01 2.71
CA SER A 39 10.74 4.84 3.57
C SER A 39 12.10 4.14 3.75
N PRO A 40 12.53 3.81 4.98
CA PRO A 40 13.85 3.23 5.21
C PRO A 40 14.07 1.88 4.50
N ASP A 41 13.00 1.22 4.04
CA ASP A 41 13.04 -0.07 3.35
C ASP A 41 12.87 0.02 1.82
N ALA A 42 12.80 1.22 1.24
CA ALA A 42 12.63 1.38 -0.21
C ALA A 42 13.99 1.44 -0.94
N GLY A 43 14.21 0.51 -1.88
CA GLY A 43 15.38 0.46 -2.77
C GLY A 43 15.59 1.73 -3.59
N GLN A 44 16.79 1.86 -4.17
CA GLN A 44 17.28 3.08 -4.81
C GLN A 44 17.25 3.01 -6.35
N ASP A 45 16.16 2.65 -7.02
CA ASP A 45 16.09 2.69 -8.50
C ASP A 45 14.73 3.16 -9.01
N LEU A 46 14.64 4.38 -9.56
CA LEU A 46 13.38 5.14 -9.84
C LEU A 46 12.56 5.50 -8.57
N GLU A 47 12.92 4.89 -7.44
CA GLU A 47 12.07 4.43 -6.33
C GLU A 47 11.93 5.41 -5.15
N GLY A 48 12.55 6.59 -5.19
CA GLY A 48 12.48 7.58 -4.10
C GLY A 48 11.24 8.50 -4.12
N ARG A 49 10.36 8.39 -5.11
CA ARG A 49 9.20 9.31 -5.30
C ARG A 49 7.82 8.64 -5.30
N ALA A 50 7.75 7.32 -5.21
CA ALA A 50 6.50 6.56 -5.24
C ALA A 50 6.41 5.66 -4.00
N PRO A 51 6.27 6.24 -2.79
CA PRO A 51 6.33 5.49 -1.54
C PRO A 51 5.26 4.39 -1.48
N LEU A 52 4.09 4.60 -2.10
CA LEU A 52 3.05 3.57 -2.19
C LEU A 52 3.49 2.34 -2.99
N VAL A 53 4.16 2.52 -4.14
CA VAL A 53 4.60 1.39 -4.98
C VAL A 53 5.64 0.55 -4.24
N ALA A 54 6.62 1.21 -3.62
CA ALA A 54 7.65 0.54 -2.84
C ALA A 54 7.04 -0.23 -1.66
N ALA A 55 6.11 0.37 -0.91
CA ALA A 55 5.45 -0.27 0.21
C ALA A 55 4.63 -1.51 -0.22
N VAL A 56 3.88 -1.41 -1.33
CA VAL A 56 3.10 -2.55 -1.86
C VAL A 56 3.98 -3.69 -2.35
N ARG A 57 5.14 -3.40 -2.94
CA ARG A 57 6.09 -4.41 -3.41
C ARG A 57 6.91 -5.03 -2.27
N GLY A 58 7.24 -4.24 -1.25
CA GLY A 58 8.06 -4.66 -0.10
C GLY A 58 7.29 -5.34 1.03
N MET A 59 5.96 -5.19 1.09
CA MET A 59 5.18 -5.84 2.14
C MET A 59 5.18 -7.37 2.00
N PRO A 60 5.21 -8.11 3.12
CA PRO A 60 4.93 -9.54 3.10
C PRO A 60 3.55 -9.80 2.49
N TRP A 61 3.50 -10.66 1.47
CA TRP A 61 2.23 -11.02 0.85
C TRP A 61 1.49 -12.04 1.72
N PRO A 62 0.21 -11.83 2.07
CA PRO A 62 -0.55 -12.78 2.87
C PRO A 62 -0.75 -14.12 2.12
N ASP A 63 -0.74 -15.22 2.88
CA ASP A 63 -1.14 -16.53 2.37
C ASP A 63 -2.66 -16.60 2.14
N GLY A 64 -3.08 -17.49 1.23
CA GLY A 64 -4.50 -17.77 0.96
C GLY A 64 -5.14 -16.85 -0.08
N TYR A 65 -6.46 -16.67 0.02
CA TYR A 65 -7.23 -15.86 -0.94
C TYR A 65 -7.17 -14.38 -0.56
N VAL A 66 -6.44 -13.60 -1.36
CA VAL A 66 -6.28 -12.16 -1.15
C VAL A 66 -7.24 -11.39 -2.04
N GLN A 67 -7.96 -10.42 -1.44
CA GLN A 67 -8.74 -9.42 -2.17
C GLN A 67 -8.00 -8.09 -2.11
N VAL A 68 -7.86 -7.43 -3.26
CA VAL A 68 -7.15 -6.15 -3.35
C VAL A 68 -8.06 -5.06 -3.89
N PHE A 69 -8.04 -3.93 -3.21
CA PHE A 69 -8.62 -2.68 -3.68
C PHE A 69 -7.52 -1.63 -3.75
N VAL A 70 -7.36 -1.00 -4.92
CA VAL A 70 -6.36 0.05 -5.14
C VAL A 70 -7.01 1.24 -5.84
N HIS A 71 -6.76 2.43 -5.32
CA HIS A 71 -7.22 3.70 -5.85
C HIS A 71 -6.11 4.73 -5.67
N GLY A 72 -6.04 5.70 -6.60
CA GLY A 72 -5.09 6.79 -6.54
C GLY A 72 -4.89 7.42 -7.91
N GLU A 73 -3.74 8.04 -8.11
CA GLU A 73 -3.35 8.58 -9.41
C GLU A 73 -3.31 7.49 -10.49
N ALA A 74 -3.90 7.79 -11.65
CA ALA A 74 -4.02 6.82 -12.74
C ALA A 74 -2.66 6.28 -13.20
N GLU A 75 -1.62 7.11 -13.21
CA GLU A 75 -0.27 6.70 -13.60
C GLU A 75 0.31 5.67 -12.62
N THR A 76 0.25 5.95 -11.31
CA THR A 76 0.68 5.01 -10.24
C THR A 76 -0.11 3.70 -10.29
N VAL A 77 -1.43 3.78 -10.39
CA VAL A 77 -2.30 2.60 -10.37
C VAL A 77 -2.12 1.77 -11.64
N MET A 78 -2.27 2.37 -12.81
CA MET A 78 -2.34 1.63 -14.07
C MET A 78 -0.97 1.17 -14.57
N LYS A 79 0.10 1.92 -14.30
CA LYS A 79 1.44 1.57 -14.81
C LYS A 79 2.28 0.74 -13.84
N HIS A 80 2.03 0.84 -12.53
CA HIS A 80 2.88 0.20 -11.53
C HIS A 80 2.14 -0.85 -10.71
N LEU A 81 1.05 -0.48 -10.03
CA LEU A 81 0.38 -1.38 -9.09
C LEU A 81 -0.46 -2.45 -9.79
N GLN A 82 -1.30 -2.07 -10.76
CA GLN A 82 -2.20 -3.01 -11.43
C GLN A 82 -1.44 -4.11 -12.21
N PRO A 83 -0.35 -3.82 -12.94
CA PRO A 83 0.45 -4.86 -13.57
C PRO A 83 1.10 -5.80 -12.55
N TYR A 84 1.69 -5.27 -11.47
CA TYR A 84 2.26 -6.06 -10.38
C TYR A 84 1.23 -7.04 -9.79
N LEU A 85 0.07 -6.52 -9.40
CA LEU A 85 -1.00 -7.29 -8.79
C LEU A 85 -1.50 -8.41 -9.70
N ARG A 86 -1.66 -8.14 -11.00
CA ARG A 86 -2.18 -9.13 -11.95
C ARG A 86 -1.14 -10.16 -12.38
N GLN A 87 0.08 -9.71 -12.68
CA GLN A 87 1.09 -10.56 -13.30
C GLN A 87 1.92 -11.33 -12.27
N GLU A 88 2.23 -10.70 -11.13
CA GLU A 88 3.08 -11.32 -10.11
C GLU A 88 2.26 -11.94 -8.97
N ARG A 89 1.09 -11.37 -8.63
CA ARG A 89 0.26 -11.84 -7.50
C ARG A 89 -1.02 -12.56 -7.91
N GLY A 90 -1.42 -12.47 -9.17
CA GLY A 90 -2.59 -13.18 -9.72
C GLY A 90 -3.94 -12.70 -9.17
N VAL A 91 -4.03 -11.44 -8.72
CA VAL A 91 -5.25 -10.81 -8.18
C VAL A 91 -5.83 -9.73 -9.11
#